data_AF-A0A2S9YAJ7-F1
#
_entry.id   AF-A0A2S9YAJ7-F1
#
_cell.length_a   1.000
_cell.length_b   1.000
_cell.length_c   1.000
_cell.angle_alpha   90.00
_cell.angle_beta   90.00
_cell.angle_gamma   90.00
#
_symmetry.space_group_name_H-M   'P 1'
#
loop_
_entity.id
_entity.type
_entity.pdbx_description
1 polymer ?
#
loop_
_entity_poly.entity_id
_entity_poly.type
_entity_poly.pdbx_seq_one_letter_code
_entity_poly.pdbx_strand_id
1 'polypeptide(L)'
;MRSRTRRGLSLGLLGLVLSCQQAPDLTDELNEYERVVNEANSEACRCPMELGYDSMVECGDALGTVTNEDVQCLAGVLDGNEEIGRDYLDCASSAYRFHVQCLGLNPSCEEGENTDCTADLAAALAACPQLPADIRPSFFACIE
;
A
#
# COMPACT_ATOMS: atom_id res chain seq x y z
N MET A 1 -7.39 71.47 28.87
CA MET A 1 -7.10 70.11 29.39
C MET A 1 -8.07 69.11 28.76
N ARG A 2 -7.50 68.04 28.18
CA ARG A 2 -8.10 66.72 27.87
C ARG A 2 -9.16 66.60 26.75
N SER A 3 -8.62 66.45 25.54
CA SER A 3 -9.09 65.52 24.50
C SER A 3 -9.28 64.10 25.05
N ARG A 4 -10.30 63.35 24.56
CA ARG A 4 -10.22 61.88 24.47
C ARG A 4 -11.17 61.30 23.39
N THR A 5 -10.48 60.62 22.48
CA THR A 5 -10.82 60.00 21.21
C THR A 5 -11.66 58.72 21.33
N ARG A 6 -12.51 58.49 20.33
CA ARG A 6 -13.25 57.23 20.02
C ARG A 6 -12.29 56.05 19.80
N ARG A 7 -12.67 54.83 20.21
CA ARG A 7 -12.27 53.57 19.55
C ARG A 7 -13.41 52.56 19.64
N GLY A 8 -14.08 52.34 18.51
CA GLY A 8 -15.03 51.25 18.33
C GLY A 8 -14.29 49.91 18.24
N LEU A 9 -14.85 48.88 18.89
CA LEU A 9 -14.39 47.51 18.76
C LEU A 9 -14.72 47.00 17.35
N SER A 10 -13.69 46.75 16.55
CA SER A 10 -13.79 45.89 15.38
C SER A 10 -13.84 44.44 15.85
N LEU A 11 -14.99 43.78 15.75
CA LEU A 11 -15.09 42.33 15.79
C LEU A 11 -14.40 41.79 14.53
N GLY A 12 -13.19 41.24 14.71
CA GLY A 12 -12.51 40.48 13.67
C GLY A 12 -13.27 39.18 13.41
N LEU A 13 -13.95 39.09 12.27
CA LEU A 13 -14.31 37.83 11.63
C LEU A 13 -12.99 37.10 11.27
N LEU A 14 -12.50 36.25 12.16
CA LEU A 14 -11.59 35.17 11.83
C LEU A 14 -12.42 34.05 11.18
N GLY A 15 -12.75 34.24 9.91
CA GLY A 15 -13.29 33.19 9.06
C GLY A 15 -12.21 32.14 8.85
N LEU A 16 -12.42 30.96 9.42
CA LEU A 16 -11.65 29.75 9.18
C LEU A 16 -11.60 29.48 7.67
N VAL A 17 -10.44 29.75 7.06
CA VAL A 17 -10.01 29.11 5.82
C VAL A 17 -9.70 27.64 6.13
N LEU A 18 -10.75 26.84 6.32
CA LEU A 18 -10.67 25.40 6.03
C LEU A 18 -10.56 25.31 4.52
N SER A 19 -9.32 25.34 4.01
CA SER A 19 -9.04 24.91 2.66
C SER A 19 -9.62 23.51 2.50
N CYS A 20 -10.68 23.37 1.69
CA CYS A 20 -11.16 22.09 1.18
C CYS A 20 -10.06 21.49 0.31
N GLN A 21 -8.96 21.02 0.92
CA GLN A 21 -8.06 20.10 0.26
C GLN A 21 -8.82 18.79 0.23
N GLN A 22 -9.37 18.47 -0.95
CA GLN A 22 -9.89 17.15 -1.22
C GLN A 22 -8.82 16.16 -0.78
N ALA A 23 -9.23 15.14 -0.01
CA ALA A 23 -8.31 14.11 0.41
C ALA A 23 -7.56 13.55 -0.82
N PRO A 24 -6.28 13.19 -0.68
CA PRO A 24 -5.53 12.60 -1.78
C PRO A 24 -6.29 11.40 -2.35
N ASP A 25 -6.57 11.42 -3.65
CA ASP A 25 -7.11 10.26 -4.35
C ASP A 25 -6.03 9.17 -4.39
N LEU A 26 -6.37 7.96 -3.92
CA LEU A 26 -5.49 6.79 -3.86
C LEU A 26 -5.70 5.80 -5.01
N THR A 27 -6.55 6.14 -5.99
CA THR A 27 -6.91 5.23 -7.08
C THR A 27 -5.68 4.70 -7.83
N ASP A 28 -4.73 5.57 -8.15
CA ASP A 28 -3.52 5.17 -8.89
C ASP A 28 -2.60 4.28 -8.05
N GLU A 29 -2.42 4.62 -6.77
CA GLU A 29 -1.58 3.85 -5.84
C GLU A 29 -2.16 2.47 -5.53
N LEU A 30 -3.49 2.37 -5.38
CA LEU A 30 -4.16 1.10 -5.16
C LEU A 30 -4.12 0.21 -6.40
N ASN A 31 -4.34 0.77 -7.59
CA ASN A 31 -4.23 0.03 -8.85
C ASN A 31 -2.79 -0.46 -9.08
N GLU A 32 -1.79 0.35 -8.73
CA GLU A 32 -0.39 -0.06 -8.81
C GLU A 32 -0.08 -1.16 -7.80
N TYR A 33 -0.56 -1.06 -6.56
CA TYR A 33 -0.41 -2.08 -5.54
C TYR A 33 -1.02 -3.42 -5.96
N GLU A 34 -2.27 -3.42 -6.45
CA GLU A 34 -2.92 -4.60 -7.03
C GLU A 34 -2.05 -5.23 -8.12
N ARG A 35 -1.61 -4.42 -9.09
CA ARG A 35 -0.82 -4.88 -10.23
C ARG A 35 0.47 -5.56 -9.79
N VAL A 36 1.25 -4.95 -8.89
CA VAL A 36 2.56 -5.48 -8.51
C VAL A 36 2.47 -6.66 -7.55
N VAL A 37 1.47 -6.73 -6.69
CA VAL A 37 1.22 -7.92 -5.84
C VAL A 37 0.84 -9.10 -6.74
N ASN A 38 -0.06 -8.90 -7.70
CA ASN A 38 -0.46 -9.95 -8.64
C ASN A 38 0.71 -10.40 -9.54
N GLU A 39 1.54 -9.46 -10.00
CA GLU A 39 2.77 -9.77 -10.75
C GLU A 39 3.76 -10.57 -9.91
N ALA A 40 3.97 -10.18 -8.63
CA ALA A 40 4.82 -10.89 -7.69
C ALA A 40 4.32 -12.32 -7.42
N ASN A 41 3.03 -12.52 -7.17
CA ASN A 41 2.44 -13.84 -6.97
C ASN A 41 2.61 -14.72 -8.23
N SER A 42 2.36 -14.15 -9.41
CA SER A 42 2.56 -14.85 -10.68
C SER A 42 4.02 -15.26 -10.90
N GLU A 43 4.97 -14.38 -10.59
CA GLU A 43 6.40 -14.69 -10.73
C GLU A 43 6.88 -15.70 -9.69
N ALA A 44 6.38 -15.62 -8.44
CA ALA A 44 6.71 -16.61 -7.41
C ALA A 44 6.28 -18.01 -7.86
N CYS A 45 5.14 -18.11 -8.55
CA CYS A 45 4.61 -19.35 -9.08
C CYS A 45 5.23 -19.85 -10.38
N ARG A 46 6.26 -19.18 -10.95
CA ARG A 46 6.98 -19.73 -12.13
C ARG A 46 7.72 -21.03 -11.80
N CYS A 47 8.11 -21.20 -10.54
CA CYS A 47 8.84 -22.35 -10.01
C CYS A 47 8.01 -23.05 -8.93
N PRO A 48 6.84 -23.62 -9.25
CA PRO A 48 5.87 -24.08 -8.26
C PRO A 48 6.42 -25.19 -7.34
N MET A 49 7.30 -26.05 -7.85
CA MET A 49 7.90 -27.14 -7.08
C MET A 49 8.83 -26.66 -5.96
N GLU A 50 9.50 -25.51 -6.13
CA GLU A 50 10.32 -24.87 -5.08
C GLU A 50 9.46 -24.43 -3.89
N LEU A 51 8.20 -24.09 -4.17
CA LEU A 51 7.20 -23.69 -3.18
C LEU A 51 6.39 -24.89 -2.65
N GLY A 52 6.67 -26.10 -3.12
CA GLY A 52 5.96 -27.32 -2.71
C GLY A 52 4.63 -27.56 -3.42
N TYR A 53 4.36 -26.89 -4.53
CA TYR A 53 3.16 -27.09 -5.36
C TYR A 53 3.46 -27.96 -6.58
N ASP A 54 2.49 -28.76 -7.02
CA ASP A 54 2.63 -29.65 -8.18
C ASP A 54 2.53 -28.89 -9.51
N SER A 55 1.94 -27.69 -9.52
CA SER A 55 1.74 -26.89 -10.73
C SER A 55 1.65 -25.38 -10.48
N MET A 56 1.84 -24.59 -11.54
CA MET A 56 1.66 -23.14 -11.50
C MET A 56 0.22 -22.75 -11.12
N VAL A 57 -0.78 -23.55 -11.54
CA VAL A 57 -2.19 -23.29 -11.24
C VAL A 57 -2.46 -23.49 -9.75
N GLU A 58 -1.99 -24.60 -9.17
CA GLU A 58 -2.13 -24.86 -7.74
C GLU A 58 -1.42 -23.77 -6.91
N CYS A 59 -0.22 -23.37 -7.33
CA CYS A 59 0.49 -22.27 -6.68
C CYS A 59 -0.29 -20.95 -6.77
N GLY A 60 -0.83 -20.61 -7.94
CA GLY A 60 -1.61 -19.39 -8.14
C GLY A 60 -2.89 -19.38 -7.32
N ASP A 61 -3.59 -20.52 -7.24
CA ASP A 61 -4.78 -20.68 -6.39
C ASP A 61 -4.43 -20.54 -4.89
N ALA A 62 -3.24 -20.99 -4.48
CA ALA A 62 -2.79 -20.91 -3.09
C ALA A 62 -2.30 -19.51 -2.68
N LEU A 63 -1.61 -18.79 -3.57
CA LEU A 63 -1.17 -17.41 -3.31
C LEU A 63 -2.28 -16.38 -3.51
N GLY A 64 -3.27 -16.69 -4.35
CA GLY A 64 -4.39 -15.80 -4.65
C GLY A 64 -4.00 -14.58 -5.50
N THR A 65 -4.98 -13.72 -5.70
CA THR A 65 -4.85 -12.46 -6.43
C THR A 65 -5.59 -11.36 -5.70
N VAL A 66 -5.01 -10.16 -5.65
CA VAL A 66 -5.73 -8.95 -5.28
C VAL A 66 -6.71 -8.62 -6.40
N THR A 67 -7.98 -8.51 -6.07
CA THR A 67 -9.09 -8.25 -6.98
C THR A 67 -9.57 -6.81 -6.89
N ASN A 68 -10.45 -6.41 -7.82
CA ASN A 68 -11.15 -5.12 -7.75
C ASN A 68 -11.98 -4.96 -6.46
N GLU A 69 -12.51 -6.06 -5.91
CA GLU A 69 -13.28 -6.02 -4.65
C GLU A 69 -12.35 -5.70 -3.48
N ASP A 70 -11.15 -6.28 -3.48
CA ASP A 70 -10.11 -6.03 -2.48
C ASP A 70 -9.64 -4.58 -2.56
N VAL A 71 -9.41 -4.04 -3.77
CA VAL A 71 -9.06 -2.63 -3.98
C VAL A 71 -10.15 -1.69 -3.42
N GLN A 72 -11.43 -2.01 -3.62
CA GLN A 72 -12.53 -1.22 -3.05
C GLN A 72 -12.56 -1.31 -1.52
N CYS A 73 -12.27 -2.49 -0.96
CA CYS A 73 -12.12 -2.68 0.48
C CYS A 73 -10.97 -1.82 1.03
N LEU A 74 -9.80 -1.87 0.40
CA LEU A 74 -8.62 -1.08 0.78
C LEU A 74 -8.90 0.43 0.71
N ALA A 75 -9.56 0.90 -0.34
CA ALA A 75 -9.99 2.29 -0.46
C ALA A 75 -10.90 2.72 0.71
N GLY A 76 -11.85 1.87 1.09
CA GLY A 76 -12.75 2.13 2.23
C GLY A 76 -12.02 2.13 3.58
N VAL A 77 -11.02 1.27 3.75
CA VAL A 77 -10.21 1.19 4.98
C VAL A 77 -9.28 2.41 5.13
N LEU A 78 -8.79 2.95 4.02
CA LEU A 78 -7.89 4.11 3.99
C LEU A 78 -8.61 5.46 3.96
N ASP A 79 -9.95 5.48 3.89
CA ASP A 79 -10.74 6.71 3.93
C ASP A 79 -10.40 7.54 5.19
N GLY A 80 -10.05 8.81 4.99
CA GLY A 80 -9.57 9.71 6.03
C GLY A 80 -8.13 9.48 6.51
N ASN A 81 -7.39 8.53 5.91
CA ASN A 81 -5.99 8.22 6.21
C ASN A 81 -5.14 8.15 4.93
N GLU A 82 -5.52 8.92 3.92
CA GLU A 82 -5.02 8.74 2.56
C GLU A 82 -3.53 9.06 2.43
N GLU A 83 -3.02 10.06 3.15
CA GLU A 83 -1.59 10.40 3.16
C GLU A 83 -0.74 9.22 3.68
N ILE A 84 -1.14 8.64 4.81
CA ILE A 84 -0.43 7.47 5.39
C ILE A 84 -0.62 6.23 4.52
N GLY A 85 -1.82 6.06 3.94
CA GLY A 85 -2.12 5.01 2.98
C GLY A 85 -1.22 5.08 1.75
N ARG A 86 -1.07 6.27 1.16
CA ARG A 86 -0.18 6.54 0.03
C ARG A 86 1.27 6.16 0.34
N ASP A 87 1.79 6.63 1.48
CA ASP A 87 3.18 6.36 1.89
C ASP A 87 3.44 4.86 2.07
N TYR A 88 2.48 4.12 2.63
CA TYR A 88 2.56 2.68 2.75
C TYR A 88 2.48 2.00 1.37
N LEU A 89 1.49 2.34 0.55
CA LEU A 89 1.25 1.74 -0.76
C LEU A 89 2.43 1.95 -1.72
N ASP A 90 3.03 3.15 -1.75
CA ASP A 90 4.20 3.43 -2.58
C ASP A 90 5.41 2.59 -2.14
N CYS A 91 5.67 2.53 -0.82
CA CYS A 91 6.75 1.71 -0.29
C CYS A 91 6.54 0.21 -0.57
N ALA A 92 5.34 -0.31 -0.26
CA ALA A 92 5.02 -1.71 -0.47
C ALA A 92 5.07 -2.07 -1.96
N SER A 93 4.55 -1.23 -2.84
CA SER A 93 4.60 -1.45 -4.28
C SER A 93 6.04 -1.50 -4.80
N SER A 94 6.92 -0.62 -4.31
CA SER A 94 8.35 -0.66 -4.62
C SER A 94 9.00 -1.97 -4.17
N ALA A 95 8.67 -2.46 -2.97
CA ALA A 95 9.16 -3.74 -2.45
C ALA A 95 8.73 -4.92 -3.33
N TYR A 96 7.46 -4.97 -3.76
CA TYR A 96 6.97 -6.00 -4.68
C TYR A 96 7.65 -5.92 -6.06
N ARG A 97 7.89 -4.72 -6.62
CA ARG A 97 8.64 -4.59 -7.87
C ARG A 97 10.08 -5.12 -7.76
N PHE A 98 10.73 -4.92 -6.61
CA PHE A 98 12.05 -5.48 -6.37
C PHE A 98 11.99 -7.01 -6.27
N HIS A 99 10.99 -7.55 -5.58
CA HIS A 99 10.76 -8.99 -5.50
C HIS A 99 10.53 -9.63 -6.87
N VAL A 100 9.69 -9.04 -7.72
CA VAL A 100 9.49 -9.45 -9.12
C VAL A 100 10.82 -9.47 -9.88
N GLN A 101 11.65 -8.44 -9.73
CA GLN A 101 12.97 -8.41 -10.37
C GLN A 101 13.88 -9.52 -9.85
N CYS A 102 13.91 -9.74 -8.53
CA CYS A 102 14.69 -10.80 -7.90
C CYS A 102 14.32 -12.18 -8.45
N LEU A 103 13.03 -12.51 -8.47
CA LEU A 103 12.52 -13.76 -9.05
C LEU A 103 12.83 -13.86 -10.56
N GLY A 104 12.75 -12.73 -11.27
CA GLY A 104 13.10 -12.64 -12.69
C GLY A 104 14.57 -12.97 -13.01
N LEU A 105 15.49 -12.79 -12.06
CA LEU A 105 16.91 -13.11 -12.22
C LEU A 105 17.23 -14.61 -12.14
N ASN A 106 16.31 -15.42 -11.60
CA ASN A 106 16.46 -16.88 -11.51
C ASN A 106 15.47 -17.62 -12.43
N PRO A 107 15.69 -17.62 -13.76
CA PRO A 107 14.78 -18.30 -14.67
C PRO A 107 14.88 -19.82 -14.65
N SER A 108 15.94 -20.36 -14.04
CA SER A 108 16.22 -21.79 -13.92
C SER A 108 15.61 -22.44 -12.70
N CYS A 109 14.92 -21.69 -11.83
CA CYS A 109 14.39 -22.20 -10.57
C CYS A 109 15.48 -22.84 -9.70
N GLU A 110 16.63 -22.16 -9.56
CA GLU A 110 17.68 -22.58 -8.64
C GLU A 110 17.14 -22.65 -7.20
N GLU A 111 17.48 -23.75 -6.51
CA GLU A 111 16.99 -24.06 -5.17
C GLU A 111 17.34 -22.93 -4.19
N GLY A 112 16.34 -22.45 -3.44
CA GLY A 112 16.52 -21.46 -2.39
C GLY A 112 16.42 -19.99 -2.82
N GLU A 113 16.57 -19.67 -4.10
CA GLU A 113 16.46 -18.28 -4.60
C GLU A 113 15.08 -17.66 -4.31
N ASN A 114 13.99 -18.43 -4.42
CA ASN A 114 12.66 -17.93 -4.05
C ASN A 114 12.60 -17.57 -2.55
N THR A 115 13.24 -18.38 -1.69
CA THR A 115 13.32 -18.12 -0.25
C THR A 115 14.09 -16.83 0.03
N ASP A 116 15.22 -16.62 -0.64
CA ASP A 116 16.03 -15.41 -0.50
C ASP A 116 15.27 -14.16 -0.99
N CYS A 117 14.67 -14.21 -2.19
CA CYS A 117 13.83 -13.13 -2.71
C CYS A 117 12.64 -12.81 -1.80
N THR A 118 12.02 -13.82 -1.19
CA THR A 118 10.89 -13.65 -0.26
C THR A 118 11.36 -13.04 1.07
N ALA A 119 12.54 -13.43 1.56
CA ALA A 119 13.14 -12.83 2.75
C ALA A 119 13.43 -11.33 2.53
N ASP A 120 13.95 -10.97 1.36
CA ASP A 120 14.19 -9.58 0.96
C ASP A 120 12.89 -8.78 0.87
N LEU A 121 11.82 -9.36 0.29
CA LEU A 121 10.49 -8.75 0.27
C LEU A 121 9.98 -8.49 1.68
N ALA A 122 10.04 -9.49 2.57
CA ALA A 122 9.58 -9.36 3.95
C ALA A 122 10.35 -8.27 4.71
N ALA A 123 11.67 -8.19 4.51
CA ALA A 123 12.51 -7.14 5.09
C ALA A 123 12.14 -5.74 4.56
N ALA A 124 11.89 -5.62 3.26
CA ALA A 124 11.48 -4.35 2.64
C ALA A 124 10.09 -3.90 3.13
N LEU A 125 9.11 -4.80 3.22
CA LEU A 125 7.78 -4.49 3.77
C LEU A 125 7.84 -4.10 5.25
N ALA A 126 8.71 -4.74 6.04
CA ALA A 126 8.91 -4.38 7.44
C ALA A 126 9.53 -2.99 7.62
N ALA A 127 10.27 -2.50 6.62
CA ALA A 127 10.85 -1.15 6.61
C ALA A 127 9.86 -0.07 6.15
N CYS A 128 8.69 -0.45 5.62
CA CYS A 128 7.69 0.52 5.17
C CYS A 128 7.07 1.30 6.33
N PRO A 129 6.61 2.55 6.05
CA PRO A 129 5.80 3.31 6.99
C PRO A 129 4.66 2.46 7.53
N GLN A 130 4.54 2.37 8.86
CA GLN A 130 3.54 1.49 9.45
C GLN A 130 2.16 2.16 9.37
N LEU A 131 1.18 1.42 8.87
CA LEU A 131 -0.22 1.81 8.99
C LEU A 131 -0.61 1.94 10.48
N PRO A 132 -1.53 2.85 10.83
CA PRO A 132 -2.06 2.97 12.18
C PRO A 132 -2.60 1.61 12.69
N ALA A 133 -2.43 1.35 13.98
CA ALA A 133 -2.71 0.03 14.56
C ALA A 133 -4.20 -0.37 14.48
N ASP A 134 -5.10 0.59 14.36
CA ASP A 134 -6.53 0.46 14.15
C ASP A 134 -6.92 0.20 12.69
N ILE A 135 -6.09 0.60 11.73
CA ILE A 135 -6.32 0.44 10.28
C ILE A 135 -5.67 -0.85 9.78
N ARG A 136 -4.45 -1.13 10.25
CA ARG A 136 -3.61 -2.22 9.75
C ARG A 136 -4.30 -3.60 9.70
N PRO A 137 -5.05 -4.05 10.72
CA PRO A 137 -5.73 -5.34 10.66
C PRO A 137 -6.80 -5.38 9.56
N SER A 138 -7.59 -4.30 9.42
CA SER A 138 -8.63 -4.18 8.40
C SER A 138 -8.03 -4.11 6.99
N PHE A 139 -6.86 -3.46 6.85
CA PHE A 139 -6.14 -3.41 5.58
C PHE A 139 -5.75 -4.82 5.13
N PHE A 140 -5.12 -5.61 6.00
CA PHE A 140 -4.71 -6.96 5.64
C PHE A 140 -5.89 -7.91 5.45
N ALA A 141 -6.98 -7.73 6.20
CA ALA A 141 -8.20 -8.50 6.01
C ALA A 141 -8.89 -8.27 4.65
N CYS A 142 -8.56 -7.20 3.91
CA CYS A 142 -9.08 -6.98 2.56
C CYS A 142 -8.39 -7.86 1.50
N ILE A 143 -7.22 -8.45 1.80
CA ILE A 143 -6.38 -9.16 0.82
C ILE A 143 -6.01 -10.58 1.30
N GLU A 144 -6.75 -11.10 2.28
CA GLU A 144 -6.63 -12.46 2.84
C GLU A 144 -7.58 -13.46 2.17
#